data_AF-A0A952X542-F1
#
_entry.id   AF-A0A952X542-F1
#
_cell.length_a   1.000
_cell.length_b   1.000
_cell.length_c   1.000
_cell.angle_alpha   90.00
_cell.angle_beta   90.00
_cell.angle_gamma   90.00
#
_symmetry.space_group_name_H-M   'P 1'
#
loop_
_entity.id
_entity.type
_entity.pdbx_description
1 polymer ?
#
loop_
_entity_poly.entity_id
_entity_poly.type
_entity_poly.pdbx_seq_one_letter_code
_entity_poly.pdbx_strand_id
1 'polypeptide(L)'
;MRRLEGGVYLNIGSAVTGPEVFLKALSMARNAARQEGGRITDFTTAVFDLAGLPANWRAGPPGKEDAMYYYRPWKTLLCRTVADGGRSFFFQGDHRATLPALWTELVQPRDALGAGPG
;
A
#
# COMPACT_ATOMS: atom_id res chain seq x y z
N MET A 1 16.38 -1.68 -5.19
CA MET A 1 14.99 -1.22 -5.45
C MET A 1 14.97 0.09 -6.26
N ARG A 2 15.61 0.15 -7.45
CA ARG A 2 15.55 1.37 -8.30
C ARG A 2 14.23 1.52 -9.07
N ARG A 3 13.45 0.44 -9.21
CA ARG A 3 12.13 0.43 -9.90
C ARG A 3 10.93 0.64 -8.98
N LEU A 4 11.16 1.05 -7.72
CA LEU A 4 10.03 1.35 -6.82
C LEU A 4 9.42 2.71 -7.13
N GLU A 5 10.20 3.68 -7.62
CA GLU A 5 9.64 4.94 -8.11
C GLU A 5 8.73 4.66 -9.33
N GLY A 6 7.49 5.12 -9.27
CA GLY A 6 6.40 4.75 -10.19
C GLY A 6 5.89 3.31 -10.03
N GLY A 7 6.41 2.57 -9.05
CA GLY A 7 6.13 1.15 -8.82
C GLY A 7 4.96 0.90 -7.87
N VAL A 8 4.64 -0.38 -7.72
CA VAL A 8 3.55 -0.85 -6.85
C VAL A 8 4.08 -1.91 -5.88
N TYR A 9 3.73 -1.78 -4.60
CA TYR A 9 3.96 -2.79 -3.56
C TYR A 9 2.63 -3.31 -3.03
N LEU A 10 2.39 -4.62 -3.17
CA LEU A 10 1.18 -5.29 -2.68
C LEU A 10 1.52 -6.11 -1.43
N ASN A 11 0.84 -5.83 -0.32
CA ASN A 11 0.91 -6.61 0.91
C ASN A 11 -0.31 -7.51 1.02
N ILE A 12 -0.12 -8.80 0.78
CA ILE A 12 -1.18 -9.82 0.79
C ILE A 12 -0.92 -10.75 1.98
N GLY A 13 -1.77 -10.66 3.00
CA GLY A 13 -1.76 -11.61 4.14
C GLY A 13 -0.61 -11.50 5.13
N SER A 14 0.24 -10.47 5.03
CA SER A 14 1.31 -10.25 5.99
C SER A 14 0.97 -9.13 6.98
N ALA A 15 0.69 -9.50 8.22
CA ALA A 15 0.34 -8.56 9.30
C ALA A 15 1.56 -7.83 9.90
N VAL A 16 2.75 -8.44 9.95
CA VAL A 16 3.93 -7.86 10.66
C VAL A 16 5.21 -7.94 9.83
N THR A 17 5.62 -9.14 9.42
CA THR A 17 6.93 -9.36 8.76
C THR A 17 7.10 -8.56 7.47
N GLY A 18 6.13 -8.64 6.55
CA GLY A 18 6.14 -7.91 5.28
C GLY A 18 6.26 -6.39 5.46
N PRO A 19 5.37 -5.74 6.24
CA PRO A 19 5.51 -4.31 6.55
C PRO A 19 6.87 -3.93 7.17
N GLU A 20 7.39 -4.75 8.08
CA GLU A 20 8.65 -4.45 8.77
C GLU A 20 9.90 -4.64 7.92
N VAL A 21 9.91 -5.66 7.05
CA VAL A 21 10.98 -5.89 6.08
C VAL A 21 10.93 -4.84 4.99
N PHE A 22 9.73 -4.52 4.48
CA PHE A 22 9.54 -3.48 3.46
C PHE A 22 10.01 -2.12 3.97
N LEU A 23 9.67 -1.74 5.20
CA LEU A 23 10.10 -0.46 5.77
C LEU A 23 11.63 -0.35 5.82
N LYS A 24 12.33 -1.39 6.29
CA LYS A 24 13.80 -1.42 6.34
C LYS A 24 14.42 -1.36 4.94
N ALA A 25 13.87 -2.14 4.01
CA ALA A 25 14.31 -2.16 2.61
C ALA A 25 14.10 -0.80 1.93
N LEU A 26 12.95 -0.15 2.15
CA LEU A 26 12.65 1.19 1.65
C LEU A 26 13.60 2.24 2.22
N SER A 27 13.89 2.19 3.53
CA SER A 27 14.85 3.10 4.15
C SER A 27 16.25 2.96 3.54
N MET A 28 16.72 1.74 3.30
CA MET A 28 18.01 1.51 2.61
C MET A 28 17.97 2.02 1.17
N ALA A 29 16.88 1.75 0.44
CA ALA A 29 16.72 2.19 -0.94
C ALA A 29 16.71 3.73 -1.06
N ARG A 30 15.99 4.42 -0.16
CA ARG A 30 15.95 5.89 -0.09
C ARG A 30 17.32 6.48 0.24
N ASN A 31 18.06 5.85 1.14
CA ASN A 31 19.42 6.28 1.48
C ASN A 31 20.37 6.17 0.28
N ALA A 32 20.34 5.04 -0.43
CA ALA A 32 21.13 4.86 -1.65
C ALA A 32 20.74 5.86 -2.74
N ALA A 33 19.45 6.04 -3.00
CA ALA A 33 18.96 7.01 -3.97
C ALA A 33 19.44 8.44 -3.63
N ARG A 34 19.39 8.83 -2.35
CA ARG A 34 19.85 10.15 -1.89
C ARG A 34 21.34 10.36 -2.11
N GLN A 35 22.17 9.32 -1.97
CA GLN A 35 23.61 9.40 -2.27
C GLN A 35 23.88 9.62 -3.76
N GLU A 36 22.97 9.16 -4.62
CA GLU A 36 23.03 9.31 -6.08
C GLU A 36 22.27 10.57 -6.59
N GLY A 37 21.79 11.44 -5.68
CA GLY A 37 21.02 12.64 -6.03
C GLY A 37 19.54 12.40 -6.39
N GLY A 38 19.04 11.17 -6.27
CA GLY A 38 17.65 10.79 -6.51
C GLY A 38 16.79 10.76 -5.24
N ARG A 39 15.48 10.52 -5.42
CA ARG A 39 14.51 10.33 -4.34
C ARG A 39 13.57 9.16 -4.70
N ILE A 40 13.07 8.48 -3.67
CA ILE A 40 12.03 7.45 -3.81
C ILE A 40 10.82 7.87 -3.00
N THR A 41 9.84 8.49 -3.66
CA THR A 41 8.68 9.14 -3.04
C THR A 41 7.38 8.81 -3.74
N ASP A 42 7.38 8.67 -5.07
CA ASP A 42 6.18 8.33 -5.82
C ASP A 42 6.09 6.82 -6.04
N PHE A 43 5.30 6.15 -5.20
CA PHE A 43 4.96 4.75 -5.38
C PHE A 43 3.60 4.43 -4.76
N THR A 44 3.00 3.33 -5.20
CA THR A 44 1.71 2.89 -4.70
C THR A 44 1.86 1.69 -3.77
N THR A 45 1.24 1.73 -2.60
CA THR A 45 1.08 0.58 -1.72
C THR A 45 -0.37 0.11 -1.72
N ALA A 46 -0.59 -1.20 -1.67
CA ALA A 46 -1.91 -1.77 -1.43
C ALA A 46 -1.83 -2.84 -0.36
N VAL A 47 -2.77 -2.84 0.58
CA VAL A 47 -2.88 -3.86 1.63
C VAL A 47 -4.18 -4.62 1.42
N PHE A 48 -4.08 -5.94 1.33
CA PHE A 48 -5.19 -6.88 1.22
C PHE A 48 -5.29 -7.68 2.52
N ASP A 49 -6.32 -7.42 3.31
CA ASP A 49 -6.52 -8.05 4.62
C ASP A 49 -8.00 -8.17 4.97
N LEU A 50 -8.34 -8.98 5.96
CA LEU A 50 -9.69 -9.11 6.51
C LEU A 50 -9.99 -8.03 7.57
N ALA A 51 -8.96 -7.35 8.08
CA ALA A 51 -9.09 -6.34 9.12
C ALA A 51 -10.14 -5.26 8.77
N GLY A 52 -11.10 -5.04 9.67
CA GLY A 52 -12.12 -4.00 9.49
C GLY A 52 -11.58 -2.63 9.84
N LEU A 53 -11.04 -1.92 8.84
CA LEU A 53 -10.65 -0.53 9.00
C LEU A 53 -11.87 0.40 8.88
N PRO A 54 -11.90 1.52 9.62
CA PRO A 54 -12.98 2.49 9.49
C PRO A 54 -12.94 3.17 8.12
N ALA A 55 -14.08 3.70 7.66
CA ALA A 55 -14.18 4.35 6.35
C ALA A 55 -13.17 5.50 6.17
N ASN A 56 -12.84 6.20 7.26
CA ASN A 56 -11.89 7.30 7.30
C ASN A 56 -10.46 6.87 7.69
N TRP A 57 -10.06 5.62 7.41
CA TRP A 57 -8.73 5.10 7.79
C TRP A 57 -7.55 5.95 7.32
N ARG A 58 -7.72 6.75 6.26
CA ARG A 58 -6.72 7.69 5.77
C ARG A 58 -6.35 8.78 6.77
N ALA A 59 -7.21 9.07 7.75
CA ALA A 59 -6.90 9.99 8.85
C ALA A 59 -5.76 9.48 9.77
N GLY A 60 -5.41 8.19 9.66
CA GLY A 60 -4.37 7.56 10.43
C GLY A 60 -4.92 6.62 11.50
N PRO A 61 -4.05 5.78 12.09
CA PRO A 61 -4.44 4.82 13.12
C PRO A 61 -4.95 5.52 14.40
N PRO A 62 -5.82 4.86 15.18
CA PRO A 62 -6.38 5.40 16.42
C PRO A 62 -5.33 5.57 17.54
N GLY A 63 -5.75 5.98 18.73
CA GLY A 63 -4.88 6.03 19.92
C GLY A 63 -4.54 4.63 20.46
N LYS A 64 -3.59 4.55 21.41
CA LYS A 64 -3.11 3.28 22.00
C LYS A 64 -4.18 2.46 22.72
N GLU A 65 -5.28 3.11 23.10
CA GLU A 65 -6.43 2.49 23.77
C GLU A 65 -7.24 1.58 22.84
N ASP A 66 -7.05 1.73 21.52
CA ASP A 66 -7.71 0.90 20.51
C ASP A 66 -6.75 -0.19 20.00
N ALA A 67 -7.22 -1.44 19.96
CA ALA A 67 -6.44 -2.58 19.48
C ALA A 67 -5.91 -2.38 18.04
N MET A 68 -6.63 -1.64 17.20
CA MET A 68 -6.22 -1.33 15.82
C MET A 68 -5.00 -0.42 15.74
N TYR A 69 -4.59 0.23 16.84
CA TYR A 69 -3.30 0.89 16.92
C TYR A 69 -2.12 -0.03 16.57
N TYR A 70 -2.23 -1.31 16.93
CA TYR A 70 -1.17 -2.30 16.74
C TYR A 70 -1.19 -2.97 15.36
N TYR A 71 -2.21 -2.69 14.54
CA TYR A 71 -2.27 -3.16 13.17
C TYR A 71 -1.22 -2.45 12.31
N ARG A 72 -0.06 -3.10 12.18
CA ARG A 72 1.15 -2.54 11.57
C ARG A 72 0.97 -2.08 10.12
N PRO A 73 0.23 -2.78 9.24
CA PRO A 73 0.05 -2.36 7.85
C PRO A 73 -0.59 -0.98 7.74
N TRP A 74 -1.52 -0.63 8.63
CA TRP A 74 -2.15 0.70 8.63
C TRP A 74 -1.15 1.80 8.92
N LYS A 75 -0.43 1.71 10.04
CA LYS A 75 0.55 2.73 10.42
C LYS A 75 1.69 2.83 9.42
N THR A 76 2.17 1.70 8.88
CA THR A 76 3.38 1.65 8.06
C THR A 76 3.08 1.82 6.58
N LEU A 77 2.41 0.86 5.97
CA LEU A 77 2.20 0.78 4.52
C LEU A 77 1.14 1.76 4.03
N LEU A 78 0.08 1.98 4.81
CA LEU A 78 -1.02 2.85 4.41
C LEU A 78 -0.74 4.33 4.69
N CYS A 79 0.02 4.65 5.74
CA CYS A 79 0.30 6.02 6.16
C CYS A 79 1.78 6.42 5.97
N ARG A 80 2.69 5.83 6.74
CA ARG A 80 4.08 6.33 6.84
C ARG A 80 4.89 6.25 5.56
N THR A 81 4.82 5.14 4.82
CA THR A 81 5.69 4.93 3.65
C THR A 81 5.32 5.86 2.49
N VAL A 82 4.05 6.24 2.41
CA VAL A 82 3.49 7.06 1.33
C VAL A 82 3.36 8.55 1.68
N ALA A 83 3.66 8.94 2.93
CA ALA A 83 3.51 10.32 3.40
C ALA A 83 4.33 11.35 2.59
N ASP A 84 5.42 10.91 1.95
CA ASP A 84 6.31 11.77 1.16
C ASP A 84 5.88 11.96 -0.31
N GLY A 85 4.69 11.49 -0.71
CA GLY A 85 4.14 11.69 -2.06
C GLY A 85 3.50 10.46 -2.72
N GLY A 86 3.60 9.29 -2.09
CA GLY A 86 3.03 8.04 -2.60
C GLY A 86 1.52 7.94 -2.38
N ARG A 87 0.92 6.86 -2.88
CA ARG A 87 -0.50 6.55 -2.69
C ARG A 87 -0.68 5.20 -2.02
N SER A 88 -1.70 5.09 -1.17
CA SER A 88 -2.05 3.84 -0.52
C SER A 88 -3.51 3.45 -0.74
N PHE A 89 -3.75 2.15 -0.81
CA PHE A 89 -5.07 1.54 -0.92
C PHE A 89 -5.23 0.40 0.09
N PHE A 90 -6.43 0.29 0.65
CA PHE A 90 -6.79 -0.82 1.53
C PHE A 90 -7.96 -1.58 0.91
N PHE A 91 -7.83 -2.89 0.78
CA PHE A 91 -8.86 -3.78 0.28
C PHE A 91 -9.23 -4.75 1.40
N GLN A 92 -10.43 -4.56 1.95
CA GLN A 92 -10.97 -5.45 2.95
C GLN A 92 -11.63 -6.66 2.28
N GLY A 93 -11.16 -7.87 2.56
CA GLY A 93 -11.82 -9.09 2.08
C GLY A 93 -10.92 -10.31 2.02
N ASP A 94 -11.53 -11.46 1.77
CA ASP A 94 -10.83 -12.72 1.59
C ASP A 94 -9.96 -12.67 0.32
N HIS A 95 -8.72 -13.17 0.39
CA HIS A 95 -7.80 -13.20 -0.75
C HIS A 95 -8.32 -14.00 -1.92
N ARG A 96 -9.14 -15.03 -1.66
CA ARG A 96 -9.82 -15.83 -2.71
C ARG A 96 -10.80 -15.01 -3.52
N ALA A 97 -11.33 -13.92 -2.96
CA ALA A 97 -12.19 -12.98 -3.69
C ALA A 97 -11.39 -11.80 -4.26
N THR A 98 -10.50 -11.22 -3.45
CA THR A 98 -9.82 -9.95 -3.80
C THR A 98 -8.72 -10.12 -4.85
N LEU A 99 -7.96 -11.23 -4.84
CA LEU A 99 -6.88 -11.44 -5.81
C LEU A 99 -7.39 -11.79 -7.21
N PRO A 100 -8.37 -12.69 -7.39
CA PRO A 100 -8.94 -12.93 -8.72
C PRO A 100 -9.66 -11.71 -9.29
N ALA A 101 -10.33 -10.91 -8.46
CA ALA A 101 -10.93 -9.66 -8.89
C ALA A 101 -9.87 -8.67 -9.39
N LEU A 102 -8.79 -8.48 -8.63
CA LEU A 102 -7.66 -7.64 -9.06
C LEU A 102 -7.05 -8.16 -10.37
N TRP A 103 -6.81 -9.47 -10.48
CA TRP A 103 -6.28 -10.07 -11.71
C TRP A 103 -7.18 -9.78 -12.90
N THR A 104 -8.48 -10.01 -12.74
CA THR A 104 -9.48 -9.76 -13.80
C THR A 104 -9.38 -8.32 -14.27
N GLU A 105 -9.46 -7.34 -13.37
CA GLU A 105 -9.36 -5.92 -13.74
C GLU A 105 -8.02 -5.54 -14.41
N LEU A 106 -6.92 -6.22 -14.05
CA LEU A 106 -5.60 -5.93 -14.61
C LEU A 106 -5.36 -6.55 -15.99
N VAL A 107 -5.95 -7.71 -16.28
CA VAL A 107 -5.75 -8.41 -17.56
C VAL A 107 -6.81 -8.10 -18.60
N GLN A 108 -7.93 -7.48 -18.21
CA GLN A 108 -8.91 -6.99 -19.17
C GLN A 108 -8.28 -5.86 -20.00
N PRO A 109 -8.51 -5.84 -21.32
CA PRO A 109 -8.09 -4.72 -22.17
C PRO A 109 -8.65 -3.41 -21.61
N ARG A 110 -7.80 -2.38 -21.51
CA ARG A 110 -8.15 -1.04 -20.97
C ARG A 110 -9.25 -0.30 -21.74
N ASP A 111 -9.86 -0.90 -22.75
CA ASP A 111 -10.87 -0.29 -23.62
C ASP A 111 -12.23 -0.09 -22.93
N ALA A 112 -12.45 -0.62 -21.72
CA ALA A 112 -13.75 -0.55 -21.04
C ALA A 112 -13.87 0.55 -19.96
N LEU A 113 -12.80 1.28 -19.60
CA LEU A 113 -12.82 2.29 -18.51
C LEU A 113 -12.94 3.74 -19.01
N GLY A 114 -13.18 3.95 -20.31
CA GLY A 114 -13.30 5.26 -20.96
C GLY A 114 -14.74 5.76 -21.22
N ALA A 115 -15.78 5.08 -20.73
CA ALA A 115 -17.16 5.50 -20.95
C ALA A 115 -17.95 5.55 -19.63
N GLY A 116 -17.77 6.62 -18.87
CA GLY A 116 -18.80 7.09 -17.94
C GLY A 116 -19.81 7.96 -18.70
N PRO A 117 -21.12 7.84 -18.46
CA PRO A 117 -22.10 8.74 -19.06
C PRO A 117 -21.99 10.13 -18.42
N GLY A 118 -22.22 11.17 -19.22
CA GLY A 118 -22.29 12.56 -18.78
C GLY A 118 -23.54 12.90 -17.99
#